data_AF-A0A7J7KLQ6-F1
#
_entry.id   AF-A0A7J7KLQ6-F1
#
_cell.length_a   1.000
_cell.length_b   1.000
_cell.length_c   1.000
_cell.angle_alpha   90.00
_cell.angle_beta   90.00
_cell.angle_gamma   90.00
#
_symmetry.space_group_name_H-M   'P 1'
#
loop_
_entity.id
_entity.type
_entity.pdbx_description
1 polymer ?
#
loop_
_entity_poly.entity_id
_entity_poly.type
_entity_poly.pdbx_seq_one_letter_code
_entity_poly.pdbx_strand_id
1 'polypeptide(L)'
;MLLSLIEKSSSCLRTCLFATRASFTPFLSPSAQPQSQVRGAKRMTFRPNAWKRLQKHGLEKRLSTPAGRAVLWRRVLKGRHNLHT
;
A
#
# COMPACT_ATOMS: atom_id res chain seq x y z
N MET A 1 -6.23 6.85 51.23
CA MET A 1 -7.19 6.10 52.05
C MET A 1 -8.53 6.17 51.36
N LEU A 2 -9.20 5.13 50.91
CA LEU A 2 -8.98 3.69 50.89
C LEU A 2 -10.00 3.26 49.82
N LEU A 3 -9.50 2.56 48.80
CA LEU A 3 -9.97 1.22 48.47
C LEU A 3 -11.38 1.21 47.83
N SER A 4 -11.44 0.82 46.56
CA SER A 4 -11.74 -0.56 46.16
C SER A 4 -13.25 -0.70 45.96
N LEU A 5 -13.73 -1.08 44.79
CA LEU A 5 -13.98 -2.49 44.52
C LEU A 5 -14.26 -2.58 43.01
N ILE A 6 -13.26 -2.96 42.23
CA ILE A 6 -13.50 -3.79 41.04
C ILE A 6 -13.14 -5.20 41.50
N GLU A 7 -14.01 -5.70 42.38
CA GLU A 7 -14.26 -7.10 42.62
C GLU A 7 -15.59 -7.35 41.88
N LYS A 8 -15.83 -8.42 41.12
CA LYS A 8 -15.33 -9.77 41.27
C LYS A 8 -15.77 -10.56 40.03
N SER A 9 -14.96 -11.57 39.73
CA SER A 9 -15.42 -12.90 39.28
C SER A 9 -15.95 -13.05 37.87
N SER A 10 -15.11 -13.62 37.01
CA SER A 10 -15.34 -14.94 36.41
C SER A 10 -13.99 -15.50 35.92
N SER A 11 -13.14 -16.03 36.81
CA SER A 11 -13.04 -17.47 37.06
C SER A 11 -12.81 -18.32 35.81
N CYS A 12 -11.58 -18.32 35.31
CA CYS A 12 -10.99 -19.49 34.67
C CYS A 12 -9.64 -19.76 35.35
N LEU A 13 -9.76 -20.15 36.61
CA LEU A 13 -8.72 -20.86 37.35
C LEU A 13 -8.40 -22.14 36.57
N ARG A 14 -7.31 -22.11 35.79
CA ARG A 14 -6.49 -23.30 35.57
C ARG A 14 -5.02 -22.92 35.69
N THR A 15 -4.64 -22.74 36.94
CA THR A 15 -3.30 -22.98 37.45
C THR A 15 -2.90 -24.40 37.04
N CYS A 16 -2.06 -24.51 36.02
CA CYS A 16 -1.25 -25.71 35.81
C CYS A 16 0.21 -25.28 35.99
N LEU A 17 0.66 -25.40 37.23
CA LEU A 17 2.07 -25.62 37.56
C LEU A 17 2.54 -26.81 36.73
N PHE A 18 3.38 -26.57 35.73
CA PHE A 18 4.36 -27.55 35.28
C PHE A 18 5.66 -26.82 34.99
N ALA A 19 6.49 -26.75 36.02
CA ALA A 19 7.92 -26.66 35.83
C ALA A 19 8.38 -27.88 35.02
N THR A 20 9.08 -27.67 33.91
CA THR A 20 10.11 -28.59 33.40
C THR A 20 10.91 -27.88 32.31
N ARG A 21 12.20 -27.71 32.60
CA ARG A 21 13.34 -27.51 31.70
C ARG A 21 13.09 -26.75 30.39
N ALA A 22 13.68 -25.55 30.35
CA ALA A 22 14.27 -24.97 29.14
C ALA A 22 14.98 -26.07 28.33
N SER A 23 14.29 -26.56 27.31
CA SER A 23 14.93 -27.15 26.14
C SER A 23 15.08 -25.98 25.18
N PHE A 24 16.30 -25.45 25.15
CA PHE A 24 16.79 -24.71 24.00
C PHE A 24 16.48 -25.56 22.76
N THR A 25 15.40 -25.26 22.08
CA THR A 25 15.21 -25.76 20.72
C THR A 25 16.18 -24.95 19.88
N PRO A 26 17.15 -25.57 19.17
CA PRO A 26 17.81 -24.86 18.11
C PRO A 26 16.72 -24.52 17.10
N PHE A 27 16.42 -23.24 16.98
CA PHE A 27 15.70 -22.65 15.87
C PHE A 27 16.35 -23.18 14.59
N LEU A 28 15.79 -24.28 14.04
CA LEU A 28 16.16 -24.81 12.73
C LEU A 28 15.63 -23.79 11.74
N SER A 29 16.47 -22.77 11.49
CA SER A 29 16.26 -21.75 10.47
C SER A 29 16.20 -22.47 9.12
N PRO A 30 15.03 -22.57 8.45
CA PRO A 30 15.01 -23.06 7.09
C PRO A 30 15.56 -21.92 6.25
N SER A 31 16.83 -22.07 5.86
CA SER A 31 17.52 -21.39 4.77
C SER A 31 17.10 -19.93 4.56
N ALA A 32 17.97 -18.99 4.92
CA ALA A 32 17.94 -17.65 4.34
C ALA A 32 18.05 -17.79 2.80
N GLN A 33 16.90 -17.95 2.14
CA GLN A 33 16.78 -17.86 0.69
C GLN A 33 17.29 -16.45 0.37
N PRO A 34 18.35 -16.30 -0.44
CA PRO A 34 18.69 -14.98 -0.95
C PRO A 34 17.43 -14.48 -1.66
N GLN A 35 16.81 -13.42 -1.13
CA GLN A 35 15.73 -12.77 -1.84
C GLN A 35 16.35 -12.18 -3.10
N SER A 36 16.32 -12.94 -4.19
CA SER A 36 16.80 -12.50 -5.48
C SER A 36 15.97 -11.28 -5.82
N GLN A 37 16.58 -10.09 -5.75
CA GLN A 37 15.96 -8.87 -6.21
C GLN A 37 15.78 -9.01 -7.72
N VAL A 38 14.62 -9.50 -8.17
CA VAL A 38 14.30 -9.65 -9.59
C VAL A 38 14.08 -8.25 -10.17
N ARG A 39 15.18 -7.56 -10.50
CA ARG A 39 15.16 -6.35 -11.33
C ARG A 39 14.71 -6.79 -12.73
N GLY A 40 13.65 -6.19 -13.26
CA GLY A 40 13.12 -6.53 -14.58
C GLY A 40 11.84 -7.35 -14.60
N ALA A 41 11.24 -7.71 -13.46
CA ALA A 41 9.89 -8.29 -13.44
C ALA A 41 8.88 -7.28 -14.01
N LYS A 42 8.26 -7.61 -15.15
CA LYS A 42 7.25 -6.77 -15.82
C LYS A 42 6.04 -6.59 -14.92
N ARG A 43 5.85 -5.38 -14.40
CA ARG A 43 4.69 -5.02 -13.58
C ARG A 43 3.55 -4.51 -14.47
N MET A 44 2.31 -4.87 -14.13
CA MET A 44 1.13 -4.21 -14.68
C MET A 44 1.00 -2.80 -14.10
N THR A 45 1.68 -1.83 -14.71
CA THR A 45 1.68 -0.42 -14.26
C THR A 45 0.34 0.26 -14.53
N PHE A 46 -0.28 -0.07 -15.66
CA PHE A 46 -1.55 0.53 -16.05
C PHE A 46 -2.71 -0.19 -15.38
N ARG A 47 -3.44 0.55 -14.53
CA ARG A 47 -4.75 0.15 -14.03
C ARG A 47 -5.79 1.17 -14.51
N PRO A 48 -6.72 0.79 -15.40
CA PRO A 48 -7.64 1.74 -16.00
C PRO A 48 -8.60 2.27 -14.95
N ASN A 49 -8.72 3.58 -14.89
CA ASN A 49 -9.75 4.27 -14.13
C ASN A 49 -10.10 5.56 -14.87
N ALA A 50 -11.33 5.64 -15.38
CA ALA A 50 -11.78 6.75 -16.20
C ALA A 50 -11.78 8.08 -15.44
N TRP A 51 -12.19 8.07 -14.16
CA TRP A 51 -12.21 9.25 -13.30
C TRP A 51 -10.81 9.81 -13.08
N LYS A 52 -9.84 8.94 -12.75
CA LYS A 52 -8.43 9.35 -12.59
C LYS A 52 -7.84 9.89 -13.90
N ARG A 53 -8.19 9.29 -15.04
CA ARG A 53 -7.75 9.74 -16.36
C ARG A 53 -8.28 11.15 -16.67
N LEU A 54 -9.57 11.39 -16.45
CA LEU A 54 -10.19 12.68 -16.72
C LEU A 54 -9.63 13.79 -15.81
N GLN A 55 -9.45 13.53 -14.52
CA GLN A 55 -8.85 14.52 -13.61
C GLN A 55 -7.41 14.87 -13.98
N LYS A 56 -6.59 13.89 -14.36
CA LYS A 56 -5.15 14.10 -14.62
C LYS A 56 -4.86 14.60 -16.02
N HIS A 57 -5.61 14.13 -17.01
CA HIS A 57 -5.31 14.31 -18.43
C HIS A 57 -6.45 14.98 -19.20
N GLY A 58 -7.59 15.24 -18.56
CA GLY A 58 -8.74 15.91 -19.17
C GLY A 58 -8.44 17.31 -19.67
N LEU A 59 -9.30 17.78 -20.57
CA LEU A 59 -9.17 19.09 -21.20
C LEU A 59 -9.19 20.23 -20.17
N GLU A 60 -10.10 20.15 -19.19
CA GLU A 60 -10.23 21.14 -18.11
C GLU A 60 -8.91 21.32 -17.36
N LYS A 61 -8.25 20.21 -16.98
CA LYS A 61 -6.95 20.26 -16.30
C LYS A 61 -5.86 20.87 -17.17
N ARG A 62 -5.93 20.70 -18.49
CA ARG A 62 -4.98 21.34 -19.43
C ARG A 62 -5.24 22.84 -19.53
N LEU A 63 -6.50 23.27 -19.57
CA LEU A 63 -6.85 24.68 -19.67
C LEU A 63 -6.52 25.47 -18.38
N SER A 64 -6.58 24.81 -17.22
CA SER A 64 -6.35 25.43 -15.92
C SER A 64 -4.91 25.94 -15.71
N THR A 65 -3.93 25.40 -16.44
CA THR A 65 -2.51 25.77 -16.29
C THR A 65 -1.96 26.40 -17.57
N PRO A 66 -1.08 27.42 -17.48
CA PRO A 66 -0.48 28.03 -18.68
C PRO A 66 0.32 27.00 -19.50
N ALA A 67 1.06 26.11 -18.83
CA ALA A 67 1.80 25.03 -19.49
C ALA A 67 0.87 24.03 -20.19
N GLY A 68 -0.28 23.72 -19.60
CA GLY A 68 -1.28 22.85 -20.21
C GLY A 68 -1.88 23.45 -21.48
N ARG A 69 -2.15 24.77 -21.49
CA ARG A 69 -2.56 25.50 -22.71
C ARG A 69 -1.48 25.38 -23.80
N ALA A 70 -0.20 25.58 -23.49
CA ALA A 70 0.88 25.42 -24.46
C ALA A 70 0.98 23.99 -25.03
N VAL A 71 0.66 22.96 -24.25
CA VAL A 71 0.56 21.57 -24.75
C VAL A 71 -0.57 21.42 -25.76
N LEU A 72 -1.73 22.02 -25.50
CA LEU A 72 -2.86 21.99 -26.43
C LEU A 72 -2.49 22.67 -27.75
N TRP A 73 -1.90 23.86 -27.71
CA TRP A 73 -1.44 24.57 -28.91
C TRP A 73 -0.47 23.73 -29.74
N ARG A 74 0.53 23.09 -29.12
CA ARG A 74 1.44 22.17 -29.84
C ARG A 74 0.72 20.98 -30.47
N ARG A 75 -0.31 20.44 -29.82
CA ARG A 75 -1.10 19.32 -30.37
C ARG A 75 -1.95 19.77 -31.57
N VAL A 76 -2.54 20.96 -31.52
CA VAL A 76 -3.28 21.57 -32.63
C VAL A 76 -2.36 21.82 -33.82
N LEU A 77 -1.20 22.46 -33.60
CA LEU A 77 -0.22 22.75 -34.65
C LEU A 77 0.33 21.47 -35.31
N LYS A 78 0.42 20.37 -34.55
CA LYS A 78 0.78 19.05 -35.09
C LYS A 78 -0.37 18.36 -35.84
N GLY A 79 -1.59 18.87 -35.78
CA GLY A 79 -2.77 18.29 -36.40
C GLY A 79 -3.29 17.02 -35.69
N ARG A 80 -3.16 16.93 -34.37
CA ARG A 80 -3.72 15.79 -33.62
C ARG A 80 -5.24 15.95 -33.48
N HIS A 81 -5.99 14.92 -33.87
CA HIS A 81 -7.44 14.87 -33.67
C HIS A 81 -7.81 14.90 -32.17
N ASN A 82 -7.07 14.15 -31.34
CA ASN A 82 -7.28 14.13 -29.89
C ASN A 82 -6.31 15.08 -29.19
N LEU A 83 -6.86 16.15 -28.60
CA LEU A 83 -6.06 17.20 -27.97
C LEU A 83 -5.73 16.95 -26.50
N HIS A 84 -6.57 16.24 -25.74
CA HIS A 84 -6.35 16.01 -24.30
C HIS A 84 -6.10 14.54 -23.93
N THR A 85 -6.66 13.60 -24.71
CA THR A 85 -6.53 12.15 -24.52
C THR A 85 -5.18 11.62 -24.99
#